data_AF-A0A7Y1UP54-F1
#
_entry.id   AF-A0A7Y1UP54-F1
#
_cell.length_a   1.000
_cell.length_b   1.000
_cell.length_c   1.000
_cell.angle_alpha   90.00
_cell.angle_beta   90.00
_cell.angle_gamma   90.00
#
_symmetry.space_group_name_H-M   'P 1'
#
loop_
_entity.id
_entity.type
_entity.pdbx_description
1 polymer ?
#
loop_
_entity_poly.entity_id
_entity_poly.type
_entity_poly.pdbx_seq_one_letter_code
_entity_poly.pdbx_strand_id
1 'polypeptide(L)' 'MEVRIVDPSDMDGFVAVMEHAFGFDLKEENRKHFISEFELDRLVGAFDGDELVGTGGAFTFDLT' A
#
# COMPACT_ATOMS: atom_id res chain seq x y z
N MET A 1 1.94 -13.81 -12.11
CA MET A 1 2.26 -13.48 -10.70
C MET A 1 3.72 -13.13 -10.49
N GLU A 2 3.97 -11.89 -10.06
CA GLU A 2 5.27 -11.36 -9.66
C GLU A 2 5.16 -10.54 -8.36
N VAL A 3 6.28 -10.35 -7.66
CA VAL A 3 6.37 -9.46 -6.48
C VAL A 3 7.43 -8.42 -6.76
N ARG A 4 7.08 -7.15 -6.62
CA ARG A 4 7.97 -6.01 -6.87
C ARG A 4 7.67 -4.84 -5.93
N ILE A 5 8.62 -3.89 -5.88
CA ILE A 5 8.39 -2.60 -5.24
C ILE A 5 7.23 -1.87 -5.93
N VAL A 6 6.42 -1.22 -5.11
CA VAL A 6 5.25 -0.43 -5.52
C VAL A 6 5.73 0.93 -6.02
N ASP A 7 5.28 1.34 -7.21
CA ASP A 7 5.50 2.71 -7.72
C ASP A 7 4.46 3.67 -7.11
N PRO A 8 4.74 4.98 -6.97
CA PRO A 8 3.70 5.97 -6.69
C PRO A 8 2.38 5.78 -7.46
N SER A 9 2.41 5.34 -8.72
CA SER A 9 1.21 5.09 -9.52
C SER A 9 0.38 3.88 -9.07
N ASP A 10 0.98 2.95 -8.34
CA ASP A 10 0.34 1.72 -7.86
C ASP A 10 -0.43 1.95 -6.53
N MET A 11 -0.29 3.12 -5.90
CA MET A 11 -0.85 3.40 -4.56
C MET A 11 -2.37 3.33 -4.49
N ASP A 12 -3.07 3.62 -5.59
CA ASP A 12 -4.52 3.49 -5.66
C ASP A 12 -4.93 2.01 -5.50
N GLY A 13 -4.26 1.10 -6.22
CA GLY A 13 -4.48 -0.34 -6.08
C GLY A 13 -4.00 -0.88 -4.73
N PHE A 14 -2.87 -0.38 -4.21
CA PHE A 14 -2.34 -0.78 -2.92
C PHE A 14 -3.33 -0.49 -1.79
N VAL A 15 -3.88 0.74 -1.74
CA VAL A 15 -4.89 1.11 -0.75
C VAL A 15 -6.16 0.27 -0.91
N ALA A 16 -6.64 0.07 -2.14
CA ALA A 16 -7.85 -0.72 -2.37
C ALA A 16 -7.72 -2.18 -1.88
N VAL A 17 -6.56 -2.81 -2.09
CA VAL A 17 -6.29 -4.15 -1.58
C VAL A 17 -6.19 -4.16 -0.05
N MET A 18 -5.60 -3.14 0.57
CA MET A 18 -5.60 -3.01 2.03
C MET A 18 -7.01 -2.83 2.61
N GLU A 19 -7.82 -1.95 2.03
CA GLU A 19 -9.22 -1.72 2.43
C GLU A 19 -10.01 -3.03 2.38
N HIS A 20 -9.86 -3.78 1.29
CA HIS A 20 -10.48 -5.09 1.12
C HIS A 20 -9.99 -6.11 2.16
N ALA A 21 -8.67 -6.23 2.35
CA ALA A 21 -8.08 -7.25 3.21
C ALA A 21 -8.30 -6.99 4.71
N PHE A 22 -8.27 -5.72 5.13
CA PHE A 22 -8.39 -5.31 6.54
C PHE A 22 -9.80 -4.81 6.90
N GLY A 23 -10.70 -4.65 5.93
CA GLY A 23 -12.10 -4.28 6.15
C GLY A 23 -12.29 -2.85 6.64
N PHE A 24 -11.50 -1.90 6.14
CA PHE A 24 -11.66 -0.47 6.43
C PHE A 24 -11.98 0.32 5.16
N ASP A 25 -12.45 1.55 5.35
CA ASP A 25 -12.74 2.51 4.28
C ASP A 25 -11.93 3.79 4.54
N LEU A 26 -10.97 4.08 3.66
CA LEU A 26 -10.13 5.25 3.76
C LEU A 26 -10.84 6.44 3.15
N LYS A 27 -11.38 7.30 4.02
CA LYS A 27 -11.98 8.57 3.58
C LYS A 27 -10.98 9.40 2.77
N GLU A 28 -11.47 9.99 1.68
CA GLU A 28 -10.69 10.83 0.77
C GLU A 28 -9.90 11.93 1.51
N GLU A 29 -10.51 12.54 2.53
CA GLU A 29 -9.90 13.57 3.38
C GLU A 29 -8.64 13.10 4.12
N ASN A 30 -8.56 11.81 4.46
CA ASN A 30 -7.44 11.20 5.19
C ASN A 30 -6.41 10.55 4.25
N ARG A 31 -6.76 10.39 2.96
CA ARG A 31 -5.97 9.61 2.00
C ARG A 31 -4.54 10.09 1.88
N LYS A 32 -4.35 11.41 1.74
CA LYS A 32 -3.02 12.01 1.59
C LYS A 32 -2.15 11.77 2.82
N HIS A 33 -2.73 11.89 4.01
CA HIS A 33 -2.02 11.66 5.27
C HIS A 33 -1.67 10.18 5.42
N PHE A 34 -2.62 9.29 5.18
CA PHE A 34 -2.39 7.85 5.23
C PHE A 34 -1.26 7.40 4.29
N ILE A 35 -1.25 7.89 3.05
CA ILE A 35 -0.18 7.58 2.09
C ILE A 35 1.18 8.16 2.55
N SER A 36 1.19 9.32 3.21
CA SER A 36 2.44 9.95 3.66
C SER A 36 3.15 9.22 4.80
N GLU A 37 2.46 8.31 5.51
CA GLU A 37 3.07 7.49 6.57
C GLU A 37 3.91 6.33 6.02
N PHE A 38 3.79 6.01 4.72
CA PHE A 38 4.54 4.92 4.12
C PHE A 38 5.89 5.37 3.53
N GLU A 39 6.89 4.51 3.72
CA GLU A 39 8.17 4.55 3.02
C GLU A 39 8.02 3.73 1.72
N LEU A 40 7.78 4.40 0.58
CA LEU A 40 7.43 3.74 -0.70
C LEU A 40 8.42 2.66 -1.15
N ASP A 41 9.71 2.89 -0.94
CA ASP A 41 10.79 1.95 -1.25
C ASP A 41 10.80 0.69 -0.36
N ARG A 42 9.92 0.64 0.64
CA ARG A 42 9.71 -0.50 1.54
C ARG A 42 8.34 -1.13 1.38
N LEU A 43 7.56 -0.70 0.40
CA LEU A 43 6.31 -1.33 0.01
C LEU A 43 6.54 -2.33 -1.11
N VAL A 44 5.96 -3.52 -0.96
CA VAL A 44 5.93 -4.56 -1.99
C VAL A 44 4.49 -4.90 -2.35
N GLY A 45 4.24 -5.04 -3.64
CA GLY A 45 2.98 -5.50 -4.19
C GLY A 45 3.15 -6.88 -4.82
N ALA A 46 2.15 -7.74 -4.66
CA ALA A 46 1.99 -8.93 -5.49
C ALA A 46 1.08 -8.58 -6.67
N PHE A 47 1.53 -8.87 -7.89
CA PHE A 47 0.85 -8.50 -9.13
C PHE A 47 0.51 -9.73 -9.96
N ASP A 48 -0.69 -9.75 -10.54
CA ASP A 48 -1.05 -10.67 -11.62
C ASP A 48 -1.26 -9.90 -12.93
N GLY A 49 -0.22 -9.83 -13.75
CA GLY A 49 -0.16 -8.86 -14.85
C GLY A 49 0.02 -7.45 -14.28
N ASP A 50 -0.85 -6.52 -14.70
CA ASP A 50 -0.86 -5.14 -14.18
C ASP A 50 -1.74 -4.98 -12.92
N GLU A 51 -2.45 -6.03 -12.52
CA GLU A 51 -3.38 -5.99 -11.39
C GLU A 51 -2.65 -6.26 -10.07
N LEU A 52 -2.75 -5.33 -9.11
CA LEU A 52 -2.24 -5.52 -7.76
C LEU A 52 -3.23 -6.37 -6.96
N VAL A 53 -2.79 -7.54 -6.49
CA VAL A 53 -3.61 -8.55 -5.81
C VAL A 53 -3.17 -8.84 -4.36
N GLY A 54 -2.09 -8.20 -3.90
CA GLY A 54 -1.60 -8.34 -2.53
C GLY A 54 -0.66 -7.22 -2.14
N THR A 55 -0.61 -6.89 -0.85
CA THR A 55 0.19 -5.80 -0.29
C THR A 55 1.08 -6.29 0.85
N GLY A 56 2.29 -5.77 0.95
CA GLY A 56 3.17 -5.95 2.09
C GLY A 56 4.08 -4.74 2.25
N GLY A 57 4.59 -4.54 3.47
CA GLY A 57 5.52 -3.45 3.72
C GLY A 57 6.11 -3.52 5.12
N ALA A 58 7.07 -2.63 5.37
CA ALA A 58 7.68 -2.45 6.68
C ALA A 58 7.57 -0.99 7.10
N PHE A 59 7.22 -0.77 8.37
CA PHE A 59 7.26 0.54 8.99
C PHE A 59 8.51 0.67 9.86
N THR A 60 9.17 1.82 9.78
CA THR A 60 10.15 2.23 10.78
C THR A 60 9.42 2.78 12.00
N PHE A 61 9.74 2.28 13.18
CA PHE A 61 9.24 2.81 14.43
C PHE A 61 10.41 3.27 15.29
N ASP A 62 10.33 4.48 15.81
CA ASP A 62 11.15 4.92 16.93
C ASP A 62 10.46 4.51 18.24
N LEU A 63 11.20 3.79 19.09
CA LEU A 63 10.74 3.39 20.42
C LEU A 63 11.23 4.42 21.44
N THR A 64 10.30 4.95 22.24
CA THR A 64 10.54 5.87 23.35
C THR A 64 10.16 5.26 24.68
#